data_AF-A0A949ZH71-F1
#
_entry.id   AF-A0A949ZH71-F1
#
_cell.length_a   1.000
_cell.length_b   1.000
_cell.length_c   1.000
_cell.angle_alpha   90.00
_cell.angle_beta   90.00
_cell.angle_gamma   90.00
#
_symmetry.space_group_name_H-M   'P 1'
#
loop_
_entity.id
_entity.type
_entity.pdbx_description
1 polymer ?
#
loop_
_entity_poly.entity_id
_entity_poly.type
_entity_poly.pdbx_seq_one_letter_code
_entity_poly.pdbx_strand_id
1 'polypeptide(L)'
;MGPTAGPTAQRSIARLGIASSILLPLLAAACGESSSTTATTTTTVPSAQAGSANASGGGSSSGGGSSGGSSGPTPTIVSFTGTKDGTVDCHNGNQQNFSDHWQTTNAVRVAITGGGSNLPPSGDGSLPFDCLTAPHTYTLTAFGSGGRTATQSITLTAVNVQHQQSGGSPPTPT
;
A
#
# COMPACT_ATOMS: atom_id res chain seq x y z
N MET A 1 -53.49 -6.32 9.26
CA MET A 1 -52.27 -6.39 8.44
C MET A 1 -51.13 -5.89 9.32
N GLY A 2 -50.49 -6.78 10.07
CA GLY A 2 -49.42 -6.42 11.00
C GLY A 2 -48.05 -6.60 10.36
N PRO A 3 -47.09 -5.68 10.54
CA PRO A 3 -45.74 -5.89 10.06
C PRO A 3 -44.99 -6.87 10.98
N THR A 4 -44.60 -8.00 10.41
CA THR A 4 -43.70 -9.00 10.99
C THR A 4 -42.29 -8.41 11.13
N ALA A 5 -41.82 -8.28 12.38
CA ALA A 5 -40.45 -7.90 12.70
C ALA A 5 -39.49 -9.03 12.31
N GLY A 6 -38.48 -8.71 11.50
CA GLY A 6 -37.35 -9.60 11.20
C GLY A 6 -36.26 -9.48 12.27
N PRO A 7 -35.56 -10.57 12.64
CA PRO A 7 -34.52 -10.52 13.65
C PRO A 7 -33.23 -9.87 13.11
N THR A 8 -32.79 -8.81 13.79
CA THR A 8 -31.48 -8.17 13.61
C THR A 8 -30.40 -9.07 14.20
N ALA A 9 -29.59 -9.71 13.34
CA ALA A 9 -28.45 -10.53 13.77
C ALA A 9 -27.30 -9.63 14.26
N GLN A 10 -27.27 -9.38 15.57
CA GLN A 10 -26.18 -8.71 16.27
C GLN A 10 -24.97 -9.66 16.34
N ARG A 11 -24.06 -9.57 15.35
CA ARG A 11 -22.76 -10.26 15.41
C ARG A 11 -21.85 -9.55 16.40
N SER A 12 -21.88 -10.03 17.64
CA SER A 12 -20.93 -9.67 18.69
C SER A 12 -19.53 -10.14 18.29
N ILE A 13 -18.64 -9.20 17.97
CA ILE A 13 -17.21 -9.49 17.76
C ILE A 13 -16.55 -9.56 19.14
N ALA A 14 -16.34 -10.79 19.63
CA ALA A 14 -15.55 -11.04 20.82
C ALA A 14 -14.09 -10.63 20.58
N ARG A 15 -13.62 -9.60 21.29
CA ARG A 15 -12.20 -9.26 21.37
C ARG A 15 -11.49 -10.31 22.20
N LEU A 16 -10.86 -11.30 21.56
CA LEU A 16 -9.85 -12.12 22.22
C LEU A 16 -8.58 -11.30 22.35
N GLY A 17 -8.29 -10.86 23.58
CA GLY A 17 -7.00 -10.31 23.96
C GLY A 17 -5.95 -11.41 23.87
N ILE A 18 -4.92 -11.20 23.06
CA ILE A 18 -3.75 -12.06 23.02
C ILE A 18 -2.61 -11.24 23.64
N ALA A 19 -2.36 -11.51 24.93
CA ALA A 19 -1.10 -11.16 25.57
C ALA A 19 -0.02 -12.05 24.95
N SER A 20 0.97 -11.46 24.29
CA SER A 20 2.14 -12.20 23.81
C SER A 20 3.39 -11.36 24.02
N SER A 21 4.03 -11.61 25.16
CA SER A 21 5.39 -11.16 25.46
C SER A 21 6.36 -12.20 24.89
N ILE A 22 7.18 -11.85 23.89
CA ILE A 22 8.32 -12.68 23.49
C ILE A 22 9.55 -11.81 23.21
N LEU A 23 10.64 -12.31 23.79
CA LEU A 23 12.02 -11.83 23.92
C LEU A 23 12.70 -11.25 22.67
N LEU A 24 13.55 -10.25 22.92
CA LEU A 24 14.71 -9.85 22.10
C LEU A 24 15.71 -11.01 21.93
N PRO A 25 16.37 -11.09 20.76
CA PRO A 25 17.83 -11.06 20.80
C PRO A 25 18.47 -10.07 19.81
N LEU A 26 19.54 -9.43 20.28
CA LEU A 26 20.56 -8.77 19.45
C LEU A 26 21.24 -9.80 18.54
N LEU A 27 21.45 -9.46 17.27
CA LEU A 27 22.57 -10.01 16.50
C LEU A 27 23.04 -8.98 15.46
N ALA A 28 24.30 -8.57 15.62
CA ALA A 28 25.06 -7.73 14.71
C ALA A 28 25.77 -8.60 13.65
N ALA A 29 25.85 -8.11 12.41
CA ALA A 29 26.79 -8.46 11.32
C ALA A 29 26.05 -8.20 9.98
N ALA A 30 26.65 -7.77 8.87
CA ALA A 30 27.92 -7.18 8.52
C ALA A 30 27.70 -6.63 7.08
N CYS A 31 28.63 -5.79 6.63
CA CYS A 31 28.76 -5.21 5.29
C CYS A 31 28.33 -6.07 4.08
N GLY A 32 27.75 -5.41 3.06
CA GLY A 32 27.40 -6.02 1.78
C GLY A 32 26.99 -4.97 0.75
N GLU A 33 28.00 -4.25 0.25
CA GLU A 33 27.95 -3.24 -0.80
C GLU A 33 27.62 -3.85 -2.18
N SER A 34 27.05 -3.02 -3.06
CA SER A 34 26.88 -3.20 -4.52
C SER A 34 25.62 -3.91 -5.03
N SER A 35 24.67 -3.13 -5.57
CA SER A 35 24.58 -2.93 -7.04
C SER A 35 23.44 -1.97 -7.38
N SER A 36 23.83 -0.84 -7.98
CA SER A 36 22.95 0.13 -8.62
C SER A 36 22.29 -0.50 -9.85
N THR A 37 20.97 -0.68 -9.80
CA THR A 37 20.17 -0.90 -11.02
C THR A 37 19.26 0.31 -11.20
N THR A 38 19.80 1.31 -11.88
CA THR A 38 19.08 2.48 -12.37
C THR A 38 17.89 2.05 -13.21
N ALA A 39 16.76 2.70 -12.92
CA ALA A 39 15.49 2.51 -13.58
C ALA A 39 15.56 2.67 -15.11
N THR A 40 14.82 1.79 -15.75
CA THR A 40 14.39 1.76 -17.15
C THR A 40 13.99 3.14 -17.68
N THR A 41 14.74 3.65 -18.65
CA THR A 41 14.22 4.69 -19.57
C THR A 41 13.65 3.97 -20.80
N THR A 42 12.33 3.87 -20.86
CA THR A 42 11.60 3.44 -22.06
C THR A 42 11.59 4.61 -23.04
N THR A 43 12.27 4.48 -24.18
CA THR A 43 11.98 5.31 -25.37
C THR A 43 11.95 4.39 -26.58
N THR A 44 10.73 4.09 -26.99
CA THR A 44 10.37 3.42 -28.23
C THR A 44 10.52 4.37 -29.42
N VAL A 45 11.37 4.01 -30.38
CA VAL A 45 11.29 4.50 -31.77
C VAL A 45 11.61 3.32 -32.71
N PRO A 46 10.67 2.85 -33.57
CA PRO A 46 10.98 2.06 -34.76
C PRO A 46 11.21 3.04 -35.93
N SER A 47 12.03 2.85 -36.96
CA SER A 47 12.39 1.64 -37.70
C SER A 47 13.60 1.98 -38.60
N ALA A 48 14.61 1.10 -38.70
CA ALA A 48 15.53 1.07 -39.84
C ALA A 48 15.85 -0.39 -40.16
N GLN A 49 15.45 -0.80 -41.37
CA GLN A 49 15.52 -2.15 -41.91
C GLN A 49 16.76 -2.27 -42.78
N ALA A 50 17.70 -3.15 -42.40
CA ALA A 50 18.68 -3.78 -43.30
C ALA A 50 19.43 -4.90 -42.56
N GLY A 51 19.65 -6.04 -43.21
CA GLY A 51 20.77 -6.93 -42.88
C GLY A 51 20.40 -8.39 -42.66
N SER A 52 20.34 -9.14 -43.76
CA SER A 52 20.38 -10.60 -43.81
C SER A 52 21.60 -11.18 -43.07
N ALA A 53 21.43 -12.26 -42.31
CA ALA A 53 22.44 -13.33 -42.21
C ALA A 53 21.82 -14.63 -41.66
N ASN A 54 21.94 -15.65 -42.50
CA ASN A 54 21.69 -17.06 -42.26
C ASN A 54 22.77 -17.63 -41.33
N ALA A 55 22.42 -18.34 -40.26
CA ALA A 55 23.35 -19.22 -39.55
C ALA A 55 22.61 -20.30 -38.75
N SER A 56 22.67 -21.52 -39.29
CA SER A 56 22.34 -22.78 -38.65
C SER A 56 23.43 -23.14 -37.62
N GLY A 57 23.05 -23.64 -36.45
CA GLY A 57 24.01 -24.15 -35.47
C GLY A 57 23.33 -24.81 -34.27
N GLY A 58 23.33 -26.14 -34.25
CA GLY A 58 22.84 -26.94 -33.12
C GLY A 58 23.75 -26.86 -31.90
N GLY A 59 23.18 -27.24 -30.75
CA GLY A 59 23.93 -27.34 -29.50
C GLY A 59 23.00 -27.61 -28.32
N SER A 60 22.66 -28.87 -28.11
CA SER A 60 22.08 -29.35 -26.85
C SER A 60 23.07 -29.10 -25.72
N SER A 61 22.74 -28.22 -24.78
CA SER A 61 23.44 -28.16 -23.50
C SER A 61 22.43 -27.93 -22.37
N SER A 62 22.26 -29.00 -21.62
CA SER A 62 21.62 -29.08 -20.31
C SER A 62 22.27 -28.10 -19.34
N GLY A 63 21.57 -27.02 -19.02
CA GLY A 63 21.88 -26.11 -17.92
C GLY A 63 20.74 -26.12 -16.92
N GLY A 64 20.84 -26.97 -15.90
CA GLY A 64 19.94 -26.96 -14.74
C GLY A 64 20.17 -25.68 -13.93
N GLY A 65 19.40 -24.65 -14.23
CA GLY A 65 19.25 -23.47 -13.39
C GLY A 65 17.90 -23.50 -12.71
N SER A 66 17.77 -24.22 -11.59
CA SER A 66 16.68 -23.98 -10.64
C SER A 66 16.96 -22.67 -9.90
N SER A 67 16.86 -21.55 -10.59
CA SER A 67 16.29 -20.37 -9.95
C SER A 67 14.83 -20.73 -9.73
N GLY A 68 14.44 -20.95 -8.48
CA GLY A 68 13.04 -21.11 -8.08
C GLY A 68 12.31 -19.82 -8.40
N GLY A 69 12.05 -19.57 -9.69
CA GLY A 69 11.33 -18.41 -10.16
C GLY A 69 9.98 -18.45 -9.48
N SER A 70 9.65 -17.36 -8.79
CA SER A 70 8.36 -17.11 -8.16
C SER A 70 7.23 -17.64 -9.04
N SER A 71 6.81 -18.87 -8.75
CA SER A 71 5.79 -19.58 -9.50
C SER A 71 4.47 -19.16 -8.88
N GLY A 72 3.73 -18.37 -9.64
CA GLY A 72 2.50 -17.73 -9.19
C GLY A 72 2.13 -16.60 -10.14
N PRO A 73 0.83 -16.34 -10.35
CA PRO A 73 0.41 -15.16 -11.10
C PRO A 73 0.92 -13.89 -10.43
N THR A 74 1.31 -12.90 -11.24
CA THR A 74 1.68 -11.58 -10.73
C THR A 74 0.45 -10.92 -10.12
N PRO A 75 0.53 -10.41 -8.87
CA PRO A 75 -0.58 -9.67 -8.27
C PRO A 75 -0.81 -8.37 -9.05
N THR A 76 -2.05 -7.93 -9.13
CA THR A 76 -2.41 -6.63 -9.69
C THR A 76 -3.29 -5.88 -8.72
N ILE A 77 -3.11 -4.56 -8.65
CA ILE A 77 -3.97 -3.67 -7.88
C ILE A 77 -5.00 -3.13 -8.85
N VAL A 78 -6.27 -3.46 -8.63
CA VAL A 78 -7.41 -3.04 -9.46
C VAL A 78 -7.82 -1.62 -9.06
N SER A 79 -7.86 -1.37 -7.75
CA SER A 79 -8.14 -0.05 -7.20
C SER A 79 -7.49 0.12 -5.83
N PHE A 80 -7.04 1.32 -5.55
CA PHE A 80 -6.66 1.77 -4.22
C PHE A 80 -7.08 3.23 -4.09
N THR A 81 -8.08 3.49 -3.24
CA THR A 81 -8.72 4.80 -3.09
C THR A 81 -8.82 5.16 -1.62
N GLY A 82 -8.40 6.37 -1.24
CA GLY A 82 -8.52 6.88 0.13
C GLY A 82 -9.68 7.86 0.29
N THR A 83 -9.77 8.85 -0.59
CA THR A 83 -10.88 9.82 -0.61
C THR A 83 -11.22 10.09 -2.06
N LYS A 84 -12.50 10.31 -2.37
CA LYS A 84 -12.97 10.50 -3.76
C LYS A 84 -12.24 11.64 -4.47
N ASP A 85 -11.83 12.67 -3.72
CA ASP A 85 -11.25 13.91 -4.27
C ASP A 85 -9.77 14.13 -3.89
N GLY A 86 -9.11 13.13 -3.28
CA GLY A 86 -7.71 13.25 -2.83
C GLY A 86 -7.48 14.23 -1.66
N THR A 87 -8.54 14.61 -0.94
CA THR A 87 -8.51 15.59 0.16
C THR A 87 -9.13 15.03 1.44
N VAL A 88 -8.57 15.39 2.59
CA VAL A 88 -9.10 15.11 3.92
C VAL A 88 -9.48 16.42 4.60
N ASP A 89 -10.70 16.48 5.13
CA ASP A 89 -11.26 17.67 5.74
C ASP A 89 -10.92 17.76 7.24
N CYS A 90 -10.16 18.80 7.60
CA CYS A 90 -9.49 18.94 8.89
C CYS A 90 -10.17 19.92 9.85
N HIS A 91 -11.44 20.26 9.61
CA HIS A 91 -12.17 21.20 10.45
C HIS A 91 -12.38 20.74 11.90
N ASN A 92 -12.34 19.42 12.15
CA ASN A 92 -12.54 18.82 13.48
C ASN A 92 -11.24 18.63 14.28
N GLY A 93 -10.11 19.15 13.79
CA GLY A 93 -8.82 19.08 14.48
C GLY A 93 -7.70 18.49 13.63
N ASN A 94 -6.53 18.37 14.26
CA ASN A 94 -5.26 18.11 13.59
C ASN A 94 -5.05 16.64 13.18
N GLN A 95 -5.82 15.71 13.73
CA GLN A 95 -5.75 14.30 13.39
C GLN A 95 -7.13 13.83 12.95
N GLN A 96 -7.19 13.29 11.74
CA GLN A 96 -8.41 12.75 11.14
C GLN A 96 -8.19 11.30 10.75
N ASN A 97 -9.29 10.57 10.56
CA ASN A 97 -9.24 9.26 9.92
C ASN A 97 -10.02 9.35 8.61
N PHE A 98 -9.51 8.72 7.55
CA PHE A 98 -10.24 8.55 6.30
C PHE A 98 -10.48 7.07 6.03
N SER A 99 -11.51 6.77 5.25
CA SER A 99 -11.86 5.41 4.85
C SER A 99 -11.16 5.04 3.56
N ASP A 100 -10.24 4.09 3.60
CA ASP A 100 -9.63 3.54 2.39
C ASP A 100 -10.35 2.30 1.89
N HIS A 101 -10.28 2.07 0.59
CA HIS A 101 -10.80 0.88 -0.06
C HIS A 101 -9.78 0.39 -1.09
N TRP A 102 -9.55 -0.91 -1.12
CA TRP A 102 -8.66 -1.55 -2.06
C TRP A 102 -9.22 -2.83 -2.63
N GLN A 103 -8.83 -3.09 -3.87
CA GLN A 103 -9.15 -4.32 -4.56
C GLN A 103 -7.94 -4.79 -5.35
N THR A 104 -7.62 -6.07 -5.22
CA THR A 104 -6.52 -6.70 -5.95
C THR A 104 -6.97 -7.98 -6.62
N THR A 105 -6.17 -8.44 -7.58
CA THR A 105 -6.29 -9.76 -8.20
C THR A 105 -4.98 -10.50 -8.03
N ASN A 106 -5.02 -11.83 -7.85
CA ASN A 106 -3.85 -12.69 -7.67
C ASN A 106 -2.96 -12.35 -6.45
N ALA A 107 -3.43 -11.50 -5.54
CA ALA A 107 -2.77 -11.25 -4.26
C ALA A 107 -3.31 -12.22 -3.18
N VAL A 108 -2.42 -12.65 -2.29
CA VAL A 108 -2.74 -13.45 -1.10
C VAL A 108 -2.86 -12.60 0.16
N ARG A 109 -2.22 -11.42 0.17
CA ARG A 109 -2.33 -10.41 1.23
C ARG A 109 -1.91 -9.04 0.69
N VAL A 110 -2.21 -7.99 1.44
CA VAL A 110 -1.66 -6.64 1.20
C VAL A 110 -1.01 -6.05 2.45
N ALA A 111 -0.25 -4.98 2.27
CA ALA A 111 0.21 -4.10 3.33
C ALA A 111 -0.04 -2.66 2.91
N ILE A 112 -0.42 -1.79 3.85
CA ILE A 112 -0.69 -0.38 3.59
C ILE A 112 0.10 0.45 4.61
N THR A 113 0.86 1.43 4.13
CA THR A 113 1.57 2.37 5.02
C THR A 113 0.55 3.07 5.94
N GLY A 114 0.77 3.02 7.26
CA GLY A 114 -0.17 3.56 8.25
C GLY A 114 -1.40 2.67 8.56
N GLY A 115 -1.66 1.62 7.77
CA GLY A 115 -2.78 0.68 7.94
C GLY A 115 -2.42 -0.70 8.44
N GLY A 116 -1.13 -1.05 8.33
CA GLY A 116 -0.58 -2.31 8.83
C GLY A 116 -0.17 -3.27 7.73
N SER A 117 0.24 -4.47 8.16
CA SER A 117 0.74 -5.54 7.31
C SER A 117 -0.16 -6.77 7.40
N ASN A 118 -0.25 -7.55 6.31
CA ASN A 118 -1.03 -8.79 6.24
C ASN A 118 -2.56 -8.58 6.27
N LEU A 119 -3.00 -7.52 5.60
CA LEU A 119 -4.41 -7.23 5.35
C LEU A 119 -4.95 -8.17 4.23
N PRO A 120 -6.27 -8.40 4.16
CA PRO A 120 -6.86 -9.22 3.10
C PRO A 120 -6.59 -8.62 1.70
N PRO A 121 -6.56 -9.45 0.64
CA PRO A 121 -6.34 -9.00 -0.74
C PRO A 121 -7.26 -7.86 -1.22
N SER A 122 -8.50 -7.82 -0.73
CA SER A 122 -9.47 -6.78 -1.01
C SER A 122 -10.22 -6.46 0.28
N GLY A 123 -10.60 -5.20 0.46
CA GLY A 123 -11.30 -4.75 1.64
C GLY A 123 -11.36 -3.24 1.79
N ASP A 124 -11.86 -2.85 2.94
CA ASP A 124 -11.96 -1.49 3.41
C ASP A 124 -11.21 -1.33 4.73
N GLY A 125 -10.79 -0.09 5.01
CA GLY A 125 -10.00 0.24 6.19
C GLY A 125 -10.25 1.66 6.66
N SER A 126 -9.55 2.01 7.73
CA SER A 126 -9.48 3.39 8.21
C SER A 126 -8.04 3.72 8.57
N LEU A 127 -7.52 4.78 7.96
CA LEU A 127 -6.14 5.20 8.10
C LEU A 127 -6.06 6.55 8.80
N PRO A 128 -5.10 6.72 9.74
CA PRO A 128 -4.88 8.00 10.39
C PRO A 128 -4.23 8.98 9.39
N PHE A 129 -4.63 10.23 9.47
CA PHE A 129 -4.12 11.34 8.68
C PHE A 129 -3.80 12.53 9.59
N ASP A 130 -2.55 12.99 9.55
CA ASP A 130 -2.13 14.20 10.27
C ASP A 130 -2.29 15.42 9.36
N CYS A 131 -3.24 16.28 9.70
CA CYS A 131 -3.59 17.48 8.96
C CYS A 131 -2.50 18.55 8.96
N LEU A 132 -1.65 18.60 10.00
CA LEU A 132 -0.62 19.63 10.12
C LEU A 132 0.61 19.33 9.27
N THR A 133 0.85 18.05 8.96
CA THR A 133 2.02 17.61 8.20
C THR A 133 1.66 17.13 6.79
N ALA A 134 0.45 17.46 6.32
CA ALA A 134 0.03 17.14 4.96
C ALA A 134 0.90 17.85 3.90
N PRO A 135 1.04 17.30 2.68
CA PRO A 135 0.41 16.09 2.17
C PRO A 135 1.04 14.77 2.67
N HIS A 136 0.24 13.70 2.67
CA HIS A 136 0.68 12.34 3.02
C HIS A 136 0.54 11.38 1.85
N THR A 137 1.51 10.50 1.66
CA THR A 137 1.45 9.43 0.68
C THR A 137 1.23 8.08 1.35
N TYR A 138 0.16 7.40 0.95
CA TYR A 138 -0.15 6.04 1.37
C TYR A 138 0.21 5.08 0.25
N THR A 139 0.91 4.00 0.58
CA THR A 139 1.32 2.99 -0.40
C THR A 139 0.70 1.66 -0.03
N LEU A 140 -0.05 1.08 -0.97
CA LEU A 140 -0.53 -0.28 -0.91
C LEU A 140 0.45 -1.19 -1.64
N THR A 141 0.89 -2.25 -0.96
CA THR A 141 1.70 -3.32 -1.53
C THR A 141 0.89 -4.61 -1.53
N ALA A 142 0.57 -5.13 -2.72
CA ALA A 142 -0.07 -6.41 -2.91
C ALA A 142 0.98 -7.52 -3.07
N PHE A 143 0.84 -8.61 -2.34
CA PHE A 143 1.75 -9.75 -2.39
C PHE A 143 1.03 -10.94 -3.02
N GLY A 144 1.55 -11.46 -4.13
CA GLY A 144 1.04 -12.65 -4.80
C GLY A 144 1.73 -13.94 -4.34
N SER A 145 1.20 -15.06 -4.79
CA SER A 145 1.87 -16.36 -4.60
C SER A 145 3.22 -16.37 -5.31
N GLY A 146 4.19 -17.07 -4.72
CA GLY A 146 5.57 -17.09 -5.23
C GLY A 146 6.42 -15.88 -4.87
N GLY A 147 5.89 -14.86 -4.17
CA GLY A 147 6.69 -13.71 -3.71
C GLY A 147 6.73 -12.53 -4.68
N ARG A 148 5.90 -12.54 -5.73
CA ARG A 148 5.70 -11.38 -6.60
C ARG A 148 4.92 -10.29 -5.87
N THR A 149 5.20 -9.04 -6.20
CA THR A 149 4.52 -7.89 -5.58
C THR A 149 4.07 -6.86 -6.62
N ALA A 150 3.02 -6.12 -6.28
CA ALA A 150 2.61 -4.91 -6.99
C ALA A 150 2.39 -3.80 -5.98
N THR A 151 2.67 -2.56 -6.36
CA THR A 151 2.57 -1.40 -5.47
C THR A 151 1.79 -0.28 -6.14
N GLN A 152 0.93 0.39 -5.39
CA GLN A 152 0.22 1.59 -5.82
C GLN A 152 0.17 2.60 -4.68
N SER A 153 0.33 3.88 -5.01
CA SER A 153 0.29 4.96 -4.02
C SER A 153 -0.83 5.94 -4.32
N ILE A 154 -1.37 6.52 -3.26
CA ILE A 154 -2.25 7.70 -3.31
C ILE A 154 -1.64 8.79 -2.45
N THR A 155 -1.79 10.04 -2.85
CA THR A 155 -1.38 11.19 -2.06
C THR A 155 -2.63 11.96 -1.65
N LEU A 156 -2.75 12.23 -0.36
CA LEU A 156 -3.85 12.97 0.22
C LEU A 156 -3.36 14.32 0.75
N THR A 157 -4.13 15.36 0.47
CA THR A 157 -3.89 16.73 0.94
C THR A 157 -4.90 17.12 2.02
N ALA A 158 -4.55 18.08 2.87
CA ALA A 158 -5.46 18.59 3.89
C ALA A 158 -6.25 19.80 3.35
N VAL A 159 -7.51 19.90 3.73
CA VAL A 159 -8.34 21.11 3.56
C VAL A 159 -8.90 21.55 4.91
N ASN A 160 -9.20 22.85 5.06
CA ASN A 160 -9.77 23.43 6.29
C ASN A 160 -8.96 23.17 7.57
N VAL A 161 -7.62 23.27 7.49
CA VAL A 161 -6.73 23.05 8.63
C VAL A 161 -6.93 24.13 9.70
N GLN A 162 -7.30 23.72 10.90
CA GLN A 162 -7.40 24.62 12.06
C GLN A 162 -6.04 24.78 12.72
N HIS A 163 -5.33 25.87 12.38
CA HIS A 163 -4.19 26.30 13.19
C HIS A 163 -4.78 26.87 14.48
N GLN A 164 -4.73 26.12 15.57
CA GLN A 164 -5.14 26.61 16.89
C GLN A 164 -4.45 27.97 17.13
N GLN A 165 -5.20 29.06 16.97
CA GLN A 165 -4.70 30.39 17.32
C GLN A 165 -4.48 30.37 18.82
N SER A 166 -3.21 30.27 19.21
CA SER A 166 -2.75 30.49 20.57
C SER A 166 -3.44 31.73 21.15
N GLY A 167 -4.16 31.55 22.25
CA GLY A 167 -5.03 32.55 22.86
C GLY A 167 -4.35 33.91 22.99
N GLY A 168 -4.81 34.87 22.19
CA GLY A 168 -4.66 36.28 22.46
C GLY A 168 -5.90 36.75 23.18
N SER A 169 -5.88 36.80 24.51
CA SER A 169 -6.83 37.66 25.22
C SER A 169 -6.64 39.09 24.70
N PRO A 170 -7.71 39.80 24.28
CA PRO A 170 -7.56 41.18 23.85
C PRO A 170 -7.02 42.02 25.02
N PRO A 171 -6.06 42.94 24.81
CA PRO A 171 -5.62 43.83 25.88
C PRO A 171 -6.82 44.65 26.34
N THR A 172 -7.09 44.63 27.63
CA THR A 172 -8.11 45.48 28.25
C THR A 172 -7.64 46.93 28.11
N PRO A 173 -8.42 47.82 27.47
CA PRO A 173 -8.10 49.24 27.49
C PRO A 173 -8.32 49.78 28.91
N THR A 174 -7.24 50.22 29.55
CA THR A 174 -7.26 51.09 30.76
C THR A 174 -7.55 52.53 30.41
#